data_AF-A0A821S3A0-F1
#
_entry.id   AF-A0A821S3A0-F1
#
_cell.length_a   1.000
_cell.length_b   1.000
_cell.length_c   1.000
_cell.angle_alpha   90.00
_cell.angle_beta   90.00
_cell.angle_gamma   90.00
#
_symmetry.space_group_name_H-M   'P 1'
#
loop_
_entity.id
_entity.type
_entity.pdbx_description
1 polymer ?
#
loop_
_entity_poly.entity_id
_entity_poly.type
_entity_poly.pdbx_seq_one_letter_code
_entity_poly.pdbx_strand_id
1 'polypeptide(L)'
;MDALQEFSDNPLFSYTAFSETYLEIKTQAALQDAQHTAIDRFARDFTVIQAISLINGLMTSVATNFVAITVPIFENEPIPVFLVQTAYQLPGKNHTCSCHTEQSCQTPAGLYLFDRPESYQPYDLNTVIPDMTIPGIMFDCLPSLMVLASSLECFYDQSCIDTILALYTRKFNISILDETRMSHFPPKMILKEIIDQLFIEEILNKSSFAVYYEKCAPIACSYTCSNAFHLAKYI
;
A
#
# COMPACT_ATOMS: atom_id res chain seq x y z
N MET A 1 19.29 38.38 9.41
CA MET A 1 19.18 37.10 8.69
C MET A 1 17.87 37.19 7.93
N ASP A 2 18.00 37.40 6.62
CA ASP A 2 16.92 37.89 5.78
C ASP A 2 15.88 36.80 5.50
N ALA A 3 14.60 37.13 5.66
CA ALA A 3 13.49 36.30 5.20
C ALA A 3 13.59 35.95 3.69
N LEU A 4 14.37 36.71 2.92
CA LEU A 4 14.71 36.44 1.52
C LEU A 4 15.55 35.16 1.34
N GLN A 5 16.33 34.79 2.35
CA GLN A 5 17.19 33.59 2.30
C GLN A 5 16.37 32.31 2.53
N GLU A 6 15.29 32.40 3.32
CA GLU A 6 14.33 31.31 3.54
C GLU A 6 13.43 31.05 2.31
N PHE A 7 13.24 32.06 1.44
CA PHE A 7 12.61 31.90 0.12
C PHE A 7 13.49 31.15 -0.89
N SER A 8 14.81 31.09 -0.68
CA SER A 8 15.76 30.45 -1.59
C SER A 8 15.66 28.92 -1.57
N ASP A 9 15.07 28.35 -0.52
CA ASP A 9 15.01 26.90 -0.31
C ASP A 9 13.88 26.23 -1.12
N ASN A 10 12.98 27.01 -1.73
CA ASN A 10 11.94 26.46 -2.60
C ASN A 10 12.32 26.62 -4.09
N PRO A 11 12.37 25.52 -4.87
CA PRO A 11 12.86 25.54 -6.25
C PRO A 11 11.95 26.32 -7.22
N LEU A 12 10.72 26.65 -6.84
CA LEU A 12 9.74 27.39 -7.65
C LEU A 12 9.64 28.88 -7.30
N PHE A 13 10.27 29.32 -6.22
CA PHE A 13 10.29 30.74 -5.84
C PHE A 13 11.61 31.39 -6.23
N SER A 14 11.52 32.62 -6.72
CA SER A 14 12.67 33.43 -7.13
C SER A 14 12.34 34.90 -6.91
N TYR A 15 13.38 35.69 -6.68
CA TYR A 15 13.30 37.15 -6.57
C TYR A 15 13.09 37.82 -7.93
N THR A 16 13.29 37.09 -9.02
CA THR A 16 12.95 37.49 -10.39
C THR A 16 12.00 36.50 -11.03
N ALA A 17 11.03 37.01 -11.80
CA ALA A 17 10.15 36.17 -12.59
C ALA A 17 10.96 35.36 -13.62
N PHE A 18 10.72 34.06 -13.65
CA PHE A 18 11.28 33.16 -14.64
C PHE A 18 10.71 33.44 -16.03
N SER A 19 11.44 33.03 -17.07
CA SER A 19 10.85 32.88 -18.40
C SER A 19 9.88 31.71 -18.42
N GLU A 20 8.94 31.71 -19.35
CA GLU A 20 7.94 30.65 -19.51
C GLU A 20 8.57 29.27 -19.64
N THR A 21 9.54 29.11 -20.55
CA THR A 21 10.28 27.85 -20.72
C THR A 21 11.02 27.42 -19.45
N TYR A 22 11.60 28.38 -18.72
CA TYR A 22 12.32 28.04 -17.49
C TYR A 22 11.36 27.63 -16.37
N LEU A 23 10.20 28.27 -16.27
CA LEU A 23 9.13 27.88 -15.35
C LEU A 23 8.65 26.47 -15.66
N GLU A 24 8.35 26.14 -16.92
CA GLU A 24 7.91 24.80 -17.33
C GLU A 24 8.91 23.72 -16.94
N ILE A 25 10.20 23.93 -17.24
CA ILE A 25 11.28 22.99 -16.86
C ILE A 25 11.34 22.83 -15.34
N LYS A 26 11.29 23.94 -14.60
CA LYS A 26 11.33 23.93 -13.13
C LYS A 26 10.12 23.23 -12.52
N THR A 27 8.92 23.47 -13.05
CA THR A 27 7.69 22.81 -12.60
C THR A 27 7.74 21.32 -12.89
N GLN A 28 8.20 20.91 -14.07
CA GLN A 28 8.34 19.50 -14.42
C GLN A 28 9.36 18.79 -13.53
N ALA A 29 10.52 19.41 -13.30
CA ALA A 29 11.55 18.87 -12.42
C ALA A 29 11.06 18.75 -10.96
N ALA A 30 10.40 19.78 -10.44
CA ALA A 30 9.83 19.76 -9.10
C ALA A 30 8.75 18.68 -8.95
N LEU A 31 7.94 18.47 -9.99
CA LEU A 31 6.90 17.44 -10.01
C LEU A 31 7.50 16.02 -10.00
N GLN A 32 8.53 15.79 -10.81
CA GLN A 32 9.26 14.51 -10.83
C GLN A 32 9.96 14.24 -9.50
N ASP A 33 10.61 15.26 -8.92
CA ASP A 33 11.26 15.15 -7.61
C ASP A 33 10.26 14.86 -6.48
N ALA A 34 9.11 15.54 -6.49
CA ALA A 34 8.03 15.31 -5.55
C ALA A 34 7.47 13.88 -5.66
N GLN A 35 7.34 13.35 -6.88
CA GLN A 35 6.89 11.97 -7.11
C GLN A 35 7.89 10.95 -6.58
N HIS A 36 9.17 11.07 -6.95
CA HIS A 36 10.22 10.18 -6.43
C HIS A 36 10.29 10.22 -4.90
N THR A 37 10.25 11.42 -4.32
CA THR A 37 10.25 11.61 -2.87
C THR A 37 9.03 10.96 -2.21
N ALA A 38 7.85 11.07 -2.81
CA ALA A 38 6.63 10.46 -2.28
C ALA A 38 6.71 8.92 -2.33
N ILE A 39 7.18 8.35 -3.43
CA ILE A 39 7.38 6.89 -3.59
C ILE A 39 8.38 6.37 -2.56
N ASP A 40 9.54 7.01 -2.43
CA ASP A 40 10.59 6.59 -1.50
C ASP A 40 10.11 6.67 -0.04
N ARG A 41 9.37 7.73 0.31
CA ARG A 41 8.77 7.86 1.64
C ARG A 41 7.77 6.77 1.92
N PHE A 42 6.86 6.52 0.98
CA PHE A 42 5.87 5.46 1.10
C PHE A 42 6.55 4.09 1.29
N ALA A 43 7.52 3.74 0.42
CA ALA A 43 8.22 2.47 0.48
C ALA A 43 8.96 2.26 1.81
N ARG A 44 9.63 3.31 2.30
CA ARG A 44 10.32 3.28 3.61
C ARG A 44 9.34 3.07 4.75
N ASP A 45 8.29 3.88 4.83
CA ASP A 45 7.32 3.83 5.94
C ASP A 45 6.59 2.48 5.95
N PHE A 46 6.24 1.96 4.77
CA PHE A 46 5.64 0.64 4.60
C PHE A 46 6.57 -0.49 5.06
N THR A 47 7.85 -0.46 4.66
CA THR A 47 8.86 -1.45 5.07
C THR A 47 9.04 -1.46 6.60
N VAL A 48 9.04 -0.27 7.22
CA VAL A 48 9.13 -0.13 8.69
C VAL A 48 7.93 -0.79 9.37
N ILE A 49 6.71 -0.56 8.87
CA ILE A 49 5.49 -1.19 9.42
C ILE A 49 5.57 -2.72 9.33
N GLN A 50 6.04 -3.25 8.20
CA GLN A 50 6.21 -4.71 8.03
C GLN A 50 7.24 -5.28 8.99
N ALA A 51 8.40 -4.63 9.11
CA ALA A 51 9.46 -5.06 10.02
C ALA A 51 9.01 -5.05 11.49
N ILE A 52 8.32 -3.98 11.92
CA ILE A 52 7.76 -3.89 13.27
C ILE A 52 6.73 -4.99 13.51
N SER A 53 5.87 -5.27 12.53
CA SER A 53 4.84 -6.31 12.66
C SER A 53 5.45 -7.71 12.83
N LEU A 54 6.50 -8.02 12.06
CA LEU A 54 7.19 -9.32 12.15
C LEU A 54 8.01 -9.45 13.43
N ILE A 55 8.87 -8.46 13.74
CA ILE A 55 9.81 -8.53 14.87
C ILE A 55 9.07 -8.59 16.21
N ASN A 56 7.95 -7.86 16.33
CA ASN A 56 7.16 -7.87 17.56
C ASN A 56 6.13 -9.02 17.60
N GLY A 57 6.06 -9.86 16.55
CA GLY A 57 5.08 -10.94 16.48
C GLY A 57 3.63 -10.44 16.58
N LEU A 58 3.32 -9.28 16.00
CA LEU A 58 1.97 -8.71 16.06
C LEU A 58 1.00 -9.59 15.27
N MET A 59 -0.04 -10.09 15.93
CA MET A 59 -1.08 -10.85 15.26
C MET A 59 -1.87 -9.97 14.30
N THR A 60 -1.99 -10.43 13.06
CA THR A 60 -2.82 -9.78 12.03
C THR A 60 -4.30 -9.99 12.34
N SER A 61 -5.15 -9.04 11.95
CA SER A 61 -6.60 -9.12 12.20
C SER A 61 -7.29 -10.29 11.50
N VAL A 62 -6.66 -10.82 10.44
CA VAL A 62 -7.12 -11.95 9.63
C VAL A 62 -6.35 -13.25 9.95
N ALA A 63 -5.55 -13.27 11.03
CA ALA A 63 -4.83 -14.45 11.51
C ALA A 63 -3.92 -15.13 10.47
N THR A 64 -3.33 -14.36 9.55
CA THR A 64 -2.47 -14.89 8.46
C THR A 64 -1.09 -15.29 8.94
N ASN A 65 -0.64 -14.79 10.10
CA ASN A 65 0.67 -15.08 10.70
C ASN A 65 0.59 -15.83 12.04
N PHE A 66 -0.48 -15.62 12.82
CA PHE A 66 -0.75 -16.34 14.06
C PHE A 66 -2.22 -16.70 14.12
N VAL A 67 -2.51 -17.90 14.61
CA VAL A 67 -3.86 -18.38 14.90
C VAL A 67 -3.98 -18.66 16.40
N ALA A 68 -5.11 -18.29 16.98
CA ALA A 68 -5.45 -18.66 18.35
C ALA A 68 -6.09 -20.05 18.32
N ILE A 69 -5.55 -20.98 19.09
CA ILE A 69 -6.09 -22.34 19.24
C ILE A 69 -6.45 -22.60 20.69
N THR A 70 -7.42 -23.49 20.88
CA THR A 70 -7.86 -23.91 22.21
C THR A 70 -7.51 -25.37 22.45
N VAL A 71 -7.02 -25.67 23.64
CA VAL A 71 -6.44 -26.97 23.94
C VAL A 71 -7.02 -27.49 25.24
N PRO A 72 -7.91 -28.49 25.22
CA PRO A 72 -8.42 -29.08 26.45
C PRO A 72 -7.29 -29.87 27.11
N ILE A 73 -6.69 -29.31 28.16
CA ILE A 73 -5.61 -29.98 28.91
C ILE A 73 -6.19 -30.92 29.99
N PHE A 74 -7.30 -30.54 30.63
CA PHE A 74 -7.97 -31.32 31.67
C PHE A 74 -9.51 -31.17 31.58
N GLU A 75 -10.26 -32.21 31.93
CA GLU A 75 -11.73 -32.12 32.06
C GLU A 75 -12.10 -31.13 33.18
N ASN A 76 -13.02 -30.19 32.87
CA ASN A 76 -13.56 -29.16 33.78
C ASN A 76 -12.64 -27.98 34.18
N GLU A 77 -11.51 -27.77 33.52
CA GLU A 77 -10.68 -26.55 33.67
C GLU A 77 -10.99 -25.51 32.59
N PRO A 78 -10.70 -24.21 32.82
CA PRO A 78 -10.77 -23.19 31.77
C PRO A 78 -9.87 -23.59 30.61
N ILE A 79 -10.40 -23.58 29.39
CA ILE A 79 -9.65 -23.98 28.21
C ILE A 79 -8.59 -22.90 27.91
N PRO A 80 -7.28 -23.19 28.03
CA PRO A 80 -6.26 -22.22 27.69
C PRO A 80 -6.27 -21.92 26.19
N VAL A 81 -6.01 -20.65 25.87
CA VAL A 81 -5.83 -20.15 24.51
C VAL A 81 -4.34 -19.97 24.25
N PHE A 82 -3.85 -20.60 23.18
CA PHE A 82 -2.47 -20.45 22.73
C PHE A 82 -2.43 -19.70 21.40
N LEU A 83 -1.46 -18.82 21.23
CA LEU A 83 -1.13 -18.25 19.94
C LEU A 83 -0.09 -19.14 19.28
N VAL A 84 -0.41 -19.68 18.12
CA VAL A 84 0.49 -20.53 17.34
C VAL A 84 0.76 -19.85 16.01
N GLN A 85 2.03 -19.81 15.62
CA GLN A 85 2.44 -19.27 14.32
C GLN A 85 1.87 -20.12 13.19
N THR A 86 1.44 -19.48 12.12
CA THR A 86 1.03 -20.19 10.90
C THR A 86 2.26 -20.66 10.14
N ALA A 87 2.25 -21.92 9.72
CA ALA A 87 3.34 -22.51 8.97
C ALA A 87 2.80 -23.46 7.89
N TYR A 88 3.48 -23.49 6.75
CA TYR A 88 3.06 -24.19 5.55
C TYR A 88 4.21 -24.98 4.94
N GLN A 89 4.00 -26.24 4.59
CA GLN A 89 4.89 -26.95 3.69
C GLN A 89 4.50 -26.58 2.26
N LEU A 90 5.28 -25.69 1.64
CA LEU A 90 5.00 -25.18 0.30
C LEU A 90 5.32 -26.24 -0.78
N PRO A 91 4.61 -26.26 -1.91
CA PRO A 91 4.88 -27.18 -2.99
C PRO A 91 6.30 -27.01 -3.55
N GLY A 92 7.04 -28.11 -3.70
CA GLY A 92 8.40 -28.10 -4.24
C GLY A 92 9.47 -27.50 -3.32
N LYS A 93 9.15 -27.17 -2.07
CA LYS A 93 10.12 -26.77 -1.04
C LYS A 93 10.42 -27.95 -0.12
N ASN A 94 11.67 -28.04 0.34
CA ASN A 94 12.12 -29.09 1.27
C ASN A 94 12.05 -28.67 2.75
N HIS A 95 11.57 -27.47 3.04
CA HIS A 95 11.38 -26.95 4.39
C HIS A 95 9.98 -26.34 4.54
N THR A 96 9.52 -26.30 5.78
CA THR A 96 8.29 -25.61 6.18
C THR A 96 8.54 -24.11 6.19
N CYS A 97 7.73 -23.36 5.46
CA CYS A 97 7.70 -21.91 5.54
C CYS A 97 6.90 -21.48 6.77
N SER A 98 7.55 -20.82 7.72
CA SER A 98 6.92 -20.36 8.96
C SER A 98 6.82 -18.84 8.97
N CYS A 99 5.63 -18.32 9.23
CA CYS A 99 5.36 -16.88 9.27
C CYS A 99 5.96 -16.13 10.46
N HIS A 100 6.70 -16.83 11.31
CA HIS A 100 7.50 -16.24 12.36
C HIS A 100 8.97 -16.06 11.96
N THR A 101 9.51 -16.98 11.17
CA THR A 101 10.94 -17.01 10.84
C THR A 101 11.22 -16.52 9.42
N GLU A 102 10.27 -16.68 8.52
CA GLU A 102 10.38 -16.25 7.13
C GLU A 102 9.63 -14.95 6.91
N GLN A 103 10.22 -14.08 6.09
CA GLN A 103 9.63 -12.79 5.74
C GLN A 103 8.48 -12.94 4.74
N SER A 104 8.46 -14.01 3.96
CA SER A 104 7.43 -14.28 2.97
C SER A 104 7.23 -15.78 2.78
N CYS A 105 5.97 -16.22 2.79
CA CYS A 105 5.50 -17.55 2.46
C CYS A 105 4.51 -17.48 1.30
N GLN A 106 4.88 -16.74 0.25
CA GLN A 106 3.99 -16.44 -0.86
C GLN A 106 3.49 -17.71 -1.58
N THR A 107 2.17 -17.81 -1.75
CA THR A 107 1.50 -18.88 -2.50
C THR A 107 0.19 -18.34 -3.09
N PRO A 108 -0.34 -18.88 -4.20
CA PRO A 108 -1.66 -18.48 -4.69
C PRO A 108 -2.73 -18.64 -3.62
N ALA A 109 -3.62 -17.66 -3.49
CA ALA A 109 -4.74 -17.76 -2.55
C ALA A 109 -5.71 -18.83 -3.03
N GLY A 110 -6.09 -19.71 -2.09
CA GLY A 110 -7.00 -20.82 -2.35
C GLY A 110 -8.15 -20.83 -1.35
N LEU A 111 -9.30 -21.32 -1.82
CA LEU A 111 -10.44 -21.65 -0.96
C LEU A 111 -10.41 -23.15 -0.68
N TYR A 112 -10.53 -23.48 0.59
CA TYR A 112 -10.44 -24.83 1.12
C TYR A 112 -11.76 -25.16 1.83
N LEU A 113 -12.58 -26.00 1.21
CA LEU A 113 -13.93 -26.35 1.67
C LEU A 113 -13.92 -27.63 2.51
N PHE A 114 -13.10 -27.66 3.57
CA PHE A 114 -13.12 -28.75 4.54
C PHE A 114 -13.00 -28.22 5.97
N ASP A 115 -13.78 -28.82 6.87
CA ASP A 115 -13.59 -28.66 8.32
C ASP A 115 -12.42 -29.54 8.73
N ARG A 116 -11.25 -28.94 9.02
CA ARG A 116 -10.20 -29.66 9.74
C ARG A 116 -10.28 -29.33 11.23
N PRO A 117 -10.08 -30.33 12.11
CA PRO A 117 -9.80 -30.03 13.51
C PRO A 117 -8.52 -29.19 13.60
N GLU A 118 -8.53 -28.18 14.47
CA GLU A 118 -7.38 -27.35 14.81
C GLU A 118 -6.17 -28.25 15.12
N SER A 119 -5.24 -28.39 14.18
CA SER A 119 -4.04 -29.21 14.35
C SER A 119 -2.82 -28.32 14.46
N TYR A 120 -1.92 -28.63 15.39
CA TYR A 120 -0.65 -27.92 15.59
C TYR A 120 0.37 -28.09 14.47
N GLN A 121 0.11 -28.98 13.52
CA GLN A 121 1.05 -29.30 12.46
C GLN A 121 0.95 -28.27 11.33
N PRO A 122 2.07 -27.92 10.67
CA PRO A 122 2.05 -27.09 9.48
C PRO A 122 1.11 -27.65 8.40
N TYR A 123 0.45 -26.78 7.65
CA TYR A 123 -0.38 -27.19 6.53
C TYR A 123 0.51 -27.65 5.36
N ASP A 124 0.37 -28.90 4.94
CA ASP A 124 1.09 -29.40 3.78
C ASP A 124 0.31 -29.19 2.49
N LEU A 125 0.66 -28.13 1.76
CA LEU A 125 0.04 -27.74 0.50
C LEU A 125 0.38 -28.70 -0.65
N ASN A 126 1.23 -29.72 -0.45
CA ASN A 126 1.35 -30.85 -1.38
C ASN A 126 0.19 -31.84 -1.24
N THR A 127 -0.45 -31.87 -0.07
CA THR A 127 -1.55 -32.81 0.24
C THR A 127 -2.90 -32.13 0.33
N VAL A 128 -2.92 -30.88 0.79
CA VAL A 128 -4.10 -30.05 0.92
C VAL A 128 -4.19 -29.17 -0.32
N ILE A 129 -4.99 -29.62 -1.28
CA ILE A 129 -5.21 -28.92 -2.54
C ILE A 129 -6.44 -28.02 -2.39
N PRO A 130 -6.38 -26.74 -2.78
CA PRO A 130 -7.55 -25.87 -2.74
C PRO A 130 -8.59 -26.36 -3.75
N ASP A 131 -9.87 -26.29 -3.38
CA ASP A 131 -11.00 -26.56 -4.28
C ASP A 131 -11.00 -25.56 -5.45
N MET A 132 -10.54 -24.34 -5.16
CA MET A 132 -10.33 -23.30 -6.16
C MET A 132 -9.25 -22.32 -5.74
N THR A 133 -8.53 -21.78 -6.71
CA THR A 133 -7.65 -20.63 -6.52
C THR A 133 -8.37 -19.35 -6.94
N ILE A 134 -8.02 -18.24 -6.31
CA ILE A 134 -8.58 -16.94 -6.65
C ILE A 134 -7.60 -16.24 -7.59
N PRO A 135 -7.95 -16.01 -8.87
CA PRO A 135 -7.07 -15.38 -9.84
C PRO A 135 -6.53 -14.03 -9.34
N GLY A 136 -5.22 -13.84 -9.49
CA GLY A 136 -4.56 -12.61 -9.08
C GLY A 136 -4.41 -12.41 -7.57
N ILE A 137 -5.01 -13.22 -6.70
CA ILE A 137 -4.84 -13.04 -5.25
C ILE A 137 -3.75 -13.98 -4.73
N MET A 138 -2.80 -13.42 -4.00
CA MET A 138 -1.72 -14.14 -3.34
C MET A 138 -1.90 -14.15 -1.83
N PHE A 139 -1.58 -15.28 -1.22
CA PHE A 139 -1.45 -15.44 0.22
C PHE A 139 0.02 -15.24 0.63
N ASP A 140 0.21 -14.65 1.82
CA ASP A 140 1.49 -14.47 2.48
C ASP A 140 1.23 -14.23 3.98
N CYS A 141 2.28 -14.23 4.79
CA CYS A 141 2.23 -14.10 6.24
C CYS A 141 1.64 -12.77 6.71
N LEU A 142 1.91 -11.68 5.98
CA LEU A 142 1.33 -10.37 6.27
C LEU A 142 0.34 -9.97 5.18
N PRO A 143 -0.82 -9.39 5.54
CA PRO A 143 -1.77 -8.84 4.57
C PRO A 143 -1.15 -7.80 3.65
N SER A 144 -0.17 -7.05 4.15
CA SER A 144 0.58 -6.08 3.35
C SER A 144 1.39 -6.74 2.23
N LEU A 145 2.02 -7.88 2.49
CA LEU A 145 2.74 -8.66 1.49
C LEU A 145 1.77 -9.34 0.52
N MET A 146 0.66 -9.87 1.02
CA MET A 146 -0.43 -10.41 0.20
C MET A 146 -0.90 -9.39 -0.83
N VAL A 147 -1.20 -8.16 -0.39
CA VAL A 147 -1.67 -7.08 -1.27
C VAL A 147 -0.61 -6.76 -2.32
N LEU A 148 0.66 -6.55 -1.94
CA LEU A 148 1.72 -6.22 -2.90
C LEU A 148 1.94 -7.31 -3.96
N ALA A 149 1.83 -8.58 -3.55
CA ALA A 149 2.00 -9.74 -4.41
C ALA A 149 0.79 -10.03 -5.30
N SER A 150 -0.38 -9.49 -4.96
CA SER A 150 -1.64 -9.70 -5.69
C SER A 150 -1.78 -8.75 -6.87
N SER A 151 -2.72 -9.03 -7.77
CA SER A 151 -3.21 -8.16 -8.84
C SER A 151 -4.69 -7.85 -8.63
N LEU A 152 -5.28 -7.06 -9.53
CA LEU A 152 -6.71 -6.75 -9.51
C LEU A 152 -7.55 -7.70 -10.37
N GLU A 153 -6.96 -8.78 -10.90
CA GLU A 153 -7.59 -9.68 -11.88
C GLU A 153 -9.00 -10.15 -11.45
N CYS A 154 -9.15 -10.68 -10.24
CA CYS A 154 -10.45 -11.12 -9.72
C CYS A 154 -11.49 -9.98 -9.61
N PHE A 155 -11.05 -8.74 -9.41
CA PHE A 155 -11.96 -7.60 -9.22
C PHE A 155 -12.64 -7.14 -10.51
N TYR A 156 -12.19 -7.61 -11.68
CA TYR A 156 -12.86 -7.39 -12.96
C TYR A 156 -13.79 -8.55 -13.36
N ASP A 157 -13.78 -9.67 -12.62
CA ASP A 157 -14.57 -10.87 -12.91
C ASP A 157 -15.70 -11.05 -11.89
N GLN A 158 -16.94 -10.95 -12.35
CA GLN A 158 -18.13 -11.08 -11.49
C GLN A 158 -18.23 -12.48 -10.89
N SER A 159 -17.89 -13.53 -11.65
CA SER A 159 -17.92 -14.90 -11.16
C SER A 159 -16.88 -15.10 -10.05
N CYS A 160 -15.72 -14.45 -10.16
CA CYS A 160 -14.69 -14.51 -9.12
C CYS A 160 -15.19 -13.87 -7.82
N ILE A 161 -15.72 -12.64 -7.89
CA ILE A 161 -16.29 -11.93 -6.73
C ILE A 161 -17.46 -12.70 -6.13
N ASP A 162 -18.39 -13.20 -6.95
CA ASP A 162 -19.55 -13.96 -6.48
C ASP A 162 -19.13 -15.20 -5.70
N THR A 163 -18.05 -15.86 -6.13
CA THR A 163 -17.55 -17.06 -5.44
C THR A 163 -16.97 -16.74 -4.07
N ILE A 164 -16.23 -15.63 -3.94
CA ILE A 164 -15.73 -15.15 -2.65
C ILE A 164 -16.91 -14.77 -1.75
N LEU A 165 -17.90 -14.04 -2.28
CA LEU A 165 -19.06 -13.58 -1.53
C LEU A 165 -19.96 -14.72 -1.06
N ALA A 166 -20.02 -15.83 -1.79
CA ALA A 166 -20.77 -17.02 -1.39
C ALA A 166 -20.29 -17.64 -0.07
N LEU A 167 -19.04 -17.39 0.33
CA LEU A 167 -18.47 -17.87 1.59
C LEU A 167 -18.91 -17.06 2.81
N TYR A 168 -19.46 -15.86 2.59
CA TYR A 168 -19.89 -14.98 3.67
C TYR A 168 -21.40 -15.11 3.89
N THR A 169 -21.81 -15.26 5.15
CA THR A 169 -23.24 -15.26 5.53
C THR A 169 -23.89 -13.89 5.32
N ARG A 170 -23.11 -12.82 5.40
CA ARG A 170 -23.56 -11.46 5.12
C ARG A 170 -23.48 -11.18 3.63
N LYS A 171 -24.60 -10.76 3.04
CA LYS A 171 -24.64 -10.26 1.67
C LYS A 171 -23.96 -8.90 1.60
N PHE A 172 -22.85 -8.83 0.86
CA PHE A 172 -22.23 -7.58 0.48
C PHE A 172 -22.65 -7.24 -0.94
N ASN A 173 -22.91 -5.96 -1.20
CA ASN A 173 -23.14 -5.47 -2.55
C ASN A 173 -21.82 -4.90 -3.07
N ILE A 174 -21.03 -5.75 -3.71
CA ILE A 174 -19.75 -5.38 -4.32
C ILE A 174 -19.93 -5.46 -5.83
N SER A 175 -19.72 -4.34 -6.50
CA SER A 175 -19.63 -4.28 -7.95
C SER A 175 -18.21 -4.55 -8.41
N ILE A 176 -18.05 -5.28 -9.51
CA ILE A 176 -16.77 -5.40 -10.20
C ILE A 176 -16.26 -4.05 -10.71
N LEU A 177 -14.97 -4.00 -10.97
CA LEU A 177 -14.32 -2.92 -11.69
C LEU A 177 -14.72 -2.93 -13.16
N ASP A 178 -14.77 -1.73 -13.74
CA ASP A 178 -15.22 -1.51 -15.11
C ASP A 178 -14.05 -1.65 -16.08
N GLU A 179 -13.97 -2.77 -16.80
CA GLU A 179 -12.96 -3.02 -17.84
C GLU A 179 -13.00 -2.00 -18.99
N THR A 180 -14.12 -1.28 -19.16
CA THR A 180 -14.26 -0.29 -20.24
C THR A 180 -13.59 1.04 -19.92
N ARG A 181 -13.23 1.28 -18.65
CA ARG A 181 -12.47 2.46 -18.27
C ARG A 181 -11.02 2.28 -18.67
N MET A 182 -10.51 3.22 -19.45
CA MET A 182 -9.08 3.26 -19.77
C MET A 182 -8.30 3.52 -18.48
N SER A 183 -7.53 2.52 -18.06
CA SER A 183 -6.48 2.62 -17.06
C SER A 183 -5.18 2.18 -17.73
N HIS A 184 -4.08 2.82 -17.38
CA HIS A 184 -2.77 2.35 -17.82
C HIS A 184 -2.26 1.16 -16.99
N PHE A 185 -2.95 0.81 -15.90
CA PHE A 185 -2.68 -0.37 -15.09
C PHE A 185 -3.56 -1.55 -15.55
N PRO A 186 -2.99 -2.55 -16.26
CA PRO A 186 -3.78 -3.71 -16.68
C PRO A 186 -4.19 -4.56 -15.46
N PRO A 187 -5.32 -5.29 -15.51
CA PRO A 187 -5.82 -6.09 -14.39
C PRO A 187 -4.82 -7.09 -13.78
N LYS A 188 -3.93 -7.62 -14.63
CA LYS A 188 -2.91 -8.63 -14.25
C LYS A 188 -1.61 -8.01 -13.71
N MET A 189 -1.47 -6.69 -13.72
CA MET A 189 -0.34 -6.01 -13.12
C MET A 189 -0.34 -6.26 -11.61
N ILE A 190 0.83 -6.57 -11.05
CA ILE A 190 0.94 -6.75 -9.60
C ILE A 190 0.76 -5.40 -8.92
N LEU A 191 0.03 -5.38 -7.81
CA LEU A 191 -0.30 -4.18 -7.05
C LEU A 191 0.95 -3.46 -6.55
N LYS A 192 2.06 -4.18 -6.32
CA LYS A 192 3.34 -3.52 -6.04
C LYS A 192 3.71 -2.51 -7.14
N GLU A 193 3.62 -2.88 -8.41
CA GLU A 193 4.02 -1.99 -9.51
C GLU A 193 3.05 -0.79 -9.67
N ILE A 194 1.78 -0.98 -9.28
CA ILE A 194 0.78 0.09 -9.25
C ILE A 194 1.06 1.05 -8.07
N ILE A 195 1.41 0.50 -6.91
CA ILE A 195 1.77 1.25 -5.69
C ILE A 195 3.09 2.01 -5.88
N ASP A 196 4.07 1.41 -6.56
CA ASP A 196 5.33 2.08 -6.93
C ASP A 196 5.09 3.29 -7.85
N GLN A 197 3.90 3.41 -8.44
CA GLN A 197 3.42 4.55 -9.23
C GLN A 197 2.32 5.35 -8.49
N LEU A 198 2.12 5.10 -7.20
CA LEU A 198 1.14 5.75 -6.31
C LEU A 198 -0.30 5.72 -6.85
N PHE A 199 -0.66 4.72 -7.67
CA PHE A 199 -1.96 4.65 -8.37
C PHE A 199 -2.26 5.86 -9.27
N ILE A 200 -1.23 6.60 -9.72
CA ILE A 200 -1.41 7.81 -10.50
C ILE A 200 -1.66 7.44 -11.97
N GLU A 201 -2.90 7.61 -12.45
CA GLU A 201 -3.30 7.35 -13.84
C GLU A 201 -2.70 8.34 -14.85
N GLU A 202 -2.70 9.63 -14.50
CA GLU A 202 -2.19 10.69 -15.35
C GLU A 202 -1.76 11.88 -14.49
N ILE A 203 -0.67 12.53 -14.89
CA ILE A 203 -0.20 13.77 -14.27
C ILE A 203 -0.42 14.92 -15.24
N LEU A 204 -1.44 15.72 -14.98
CA LEU A 204 -1.74 16.90 -15.77
C LEU A 204 -0.86 18.07 -15.30
N ASN A 205 0.19 18.39 -16.05
CA ASN A 205 0.97 19.60 -15.83
C ASN A 205 0.21 20.82 -16.39
N LYS A 206 -0.75 21.34 -15.63
CA LYS A 206 -1.44 22.60 -15.95
C LYS A 206 -0.73 23.77 -15.28
N SER A 207 0.42 24.16 -15.81
CA SER A 207 1.05 25.43 -15.46
C SER A 207 0.38 26.56 -16.25
N SER A 208 0.23 27.74 -15.62
CA SER A 208 -0.19 28.96 -16.31
C SER A 208 0.87 30.02 -16.09
N PHE A 209 1.62 30.33 -17.14
CA PHE A 209 2.64 31.36 -17.08
C PHE A 209 2.06 32.72 -16.73
N ALA A 210 0.87 33.05 -17.24
CA ALA A 210 0.18 34.31 -16.93
C ALA A 210 -0.09 34.46 -15.42
N VAL A 211 -0.62 33.40 -14.79
CA VAL A 211 -0.91 33.39 -13.34
C VAL A 211 0.39 33.43 -12.53
N TYR A 212 1.45 32.76 -12.99
CA TYR A 212 2.76 32.84 -12.37
C TYR A 212 3.34 34.26 -12.44
N TYR A 213 3.34 34.86 -13.63
CA TYR A 213 3.93 36.19 -13.86
C TYR A 213 3.20 37.29 -13.08
N GLU A 214 1.87 37.24 -13.03
CA GLU A 214 1.05 38.16 -12.23
C GLU A 214 1.44 38.14 -10.75
N LYS A 215 1.80 36.97 -10.21
CA LYS A 215 2.21 36.81 -8.81
C LYS A 215 3.69 37.14 -8.56
N CYS A 216 4.56 36.90 -9.53
CA CYS A 216 6.01 36.97 -9.35
C CYS A 216 6.67 38.24 -9.93
N ALA A 217 5.93 39.07 -10.67
CA ALA A 217 6.40 40.38 -11.16
C ALA A 217 5.51 41.53 -10.66
N PRO A 218 5.36 41.73 -9.34
CA PRO A 218 4.56 42.84 -8.81
C PRO A 218 5.18 44.18 -9.21
N ILE A 219 4.33 45.11 -9.67
CA ILE A 219 4.73 46.45 -10.13
C ILE A 219 5.27 47.29 -8.96
N ALA A 220 4.84 47.00 -7.72
CA ALA A 220 5.35 47.61 -6.50
C ALA A 220 5.25 46.61 -5.34
N CYS A 221 6.29 46.54 -4.50
CA CYS A 221 6.27 45.79 -3.25
C CYS A 221 6.03 46.74 -2.09
N SER A 222 4.96 46.54 -1.30
CA SER A 222 4.77 47.25 -0.03
C SER A 222 4.98 46.29 1.13
N TYR A 223 5.86 46.64 2.06
CA TYR A 223 6.03 45.89 3.30
C TYR A 223 5.46 46.71 4.47
N THR A 224 4.65 46.06 5.31
CA THR A 224 4.26 46.63 6.60
C THR A 224 5.15 46.06 7.68
N CYS A 225 6.07 46.87 8.21
CA CYS A 225 6.80 46.52 9.42
C CYS A 225 5.91 46.74 10.64
N SER A 226 5.31 45.67 11.17
CA SER A 226 4.74 45.70 12.51
C SER A 226 5.87 45.57 13.52
N ASN A 227 6.07 46.61 14.34
CA ASN A 227 7.03 46.63 15.45
C ASN A 227 6.56 45.74 16.62
N ALA A 228 6.41 44.44 16.36
CA ALA A 228 6.33 43.35 17.34
C ALA A 228 6.46 42.03 16.58
N PHE A 229 7.70 41.53 16.50
CA PHE A 229 8.12 40.27 15.86
C PHE A 229 7.95 40.20 14.33
N HIS A 230 9.07 39.94 13.66
CA HIS A 230 9.29 39.98 12.22
C HIS A 230 8.43 38.98 11.43
N LEU A 231 7.19 39.33 11.11
CA LEU A 231 6.39 38.63 10.11
C LEU A 231 5.93 39.63 9.06
N ALA A 232 6.60 39.63 7.90
CA ALA A 232 6.13 40.34 6.72
C ALA A 232 4.97 39.55 6.11
N LYS A 233 3.82 40.21 5.94
CA LYS A 233 2.64 39.64 5.27
C LYS A 233 2.55 40.26 3.87
N TYR A 234 2.50 39.41 2.84
CA TYR A 234 2.33 39.81 1.44
C TYR A 234 0.85 40.13 1.16
N ILE A 235 0.57 41.24 0.47
CA ILE A 235 -0.73 41.58 -0.16
C ILE A 235 -0.51 41.58 -1.67
#